data_AF-A0A284QW29-F1
#
_entry.id   AF-A0A284QW29-F1
#
_cell.length_a   1.000
_cell.length_b   1.000
_cell.length_c   1.000
_cell.angle_alpha   90.00
_cell.angle_beta   90.00
_cell.angle_gamma   90.00
#
_symmetry.space_group_name_H-M   'P 1'
#
loop_
_entity.id
_entity.type
_entity.pdbx_description
1 polymer ?
#
loop_
_entity_poly.entity_id
_entity_poly.type
_entity_poly.pdbx_seq_one_letter_code
_entity_poly.pdbx_strand_id
1 'polypeptide(L)'
;MGLPPPKEGTWVTARNYSLADTIGSAVMKFLPPRDDDEIMRLHHVAALVEGFIPKAREPHGLPERTRALLTDVDEPFNGLMKGQAPSLRQLRLSSLDAKSHDHVWYTNLGVLPCRFSVGDFGYIPRHKGHAVSGKSFEDFILLGNTFRDDFAKFIVERTCHGTQFCWKDFPMTRQPVNPFSLTDDIQCWPIVVPPGAQIDCDITHEQSIANTTDAWRFLMQESRSLASELGIQPHDLILITRAGLSRHAYIHDFATSVKLGPSHWHHQLPGVRQPPRPFLPHQPPAMATPMYLHTSFDDSYEPYWSHQPRYTPHEPQSKPPPLSGGWRNTVGSDTQFVSWIQLLPEDFDD
;
A
#
# COMPACT_ATOMS: atom_id res chain seq x y z
N MET A 1 -15.32 -17.04 42.63
CA MET A 1 -13.93 -16.60 42.40
C MET A 1 -13.91 -15.80 41.10
N GLY A 2 -14.31 -14.53 41.18
CA GLY A 2 -14.38 -13.64 40.00
C GLY A 2 -13.11 -12.82 39.91
N LEU A 3 -12.52 -12.73 38.72
CA LEU A 3 -11.42 -11.80 38.47
C LEU A 3 -11.91 -10.36 38.71
N PRO A 4 -11.09 -9.50 39.32
CA PRO A 4 -11.47 -8.12 39.58
C PRO A 4 -11.71 -7.37 38.25
N PRO A 5 -12.62 -6.39 38.24
CA PRO A 5 -12.93 -5.64 37.03
C PRO A 5 -11.70 -4.87 36.53
N PRO A 6 -11.52 -4.74 35.20
CA PRO A 6 -10.42 -4.00 34.63
C PRO A 6 -10.53 -2.53 35.07
N LYS A 7 -9.43 -1.99 35.62
CA LYS A 7 -9.32 -0.59 36.00
C LYS A 7 -8.73 0.19 34.82
N GLU A 8 -9.27 1.38 34.57
CA GLU A 8 -8.83 2.23 33.46
C GLU A 8 -7.40 2.77 33.67
N GLY A 9 -6.57 2.73 32.62
CA GLY A 9 -5.20 3.26 32.57
C GLY A 9 -4.17 2.29 31.96
N THR A 10 -2.97 2.78 31.65
CA THR A 10 -1.84 1.97 31.13
C THR A 10 -1.08 1.31 32.28
N TRP A 11 -1.26 0.01 32.47
CA TRP A 11 -0.72 -0.71 33.63
C TRP A 11 0.28 -1.75 33.14
N VAL A 12 1.48 -1.77 33.73
CA VAL A 12 2.53 -2.77 33.45
C VAL A 12 2.65 -3.67 34.68
N THR A 13 2.28 -4.94 34.55
CA THR A 13 2.45 -5.95 35.60
C THR A 13 3.76 -6.72 35.40
N ALA A 14 4.63 -6.71 36.41
CA ALA A 14 5.95 -7.37 36.40
C ALA A 14 5.90 -8.92 36.51
N ARG A 15 4.70 -9.51 36.40
CA ARG A 15 4.47 -10.96 36.33
C ARG A 15 3.38 -11.23 35.29
N ASN A 16 3.76 -11.11 34.03
CA ASN A 16 2.95 -11.57 32.92
C ASN A 16 3.34 -13.03 32.65
N TYR A 17 2.49 -13.97 33.06
CA TYR A 17 2.29 -15.18 32.28
C TYR A 17 1.19 -14.82 31.30
N SER A 18 1.53 -13.99 30.32
CA SER A 18 0.51 -13.45 29.44
C SER A 18 0.18 -14.49 28.38
N LEU A 19 -1.07 -14.48 27.93
CA LEU A 19 -1.49 -15.13 26.70
C LEU A 19 -0.47 -14.96 25.56
N ALA A 20 0.18 -13.79 25.48
CA ALA A 20 1.21 -13.51 24.49
C ALA A 20 2.49 -14.34 24.69
N ASP A 21 2.86 -14.70 25.92
CA ASP A 21 4.00 -15.59 26.19
C ASP A 21 3.68 -17.05 25.83
N THR A 22 2.44 -17.52 26.04
CA THR A 22 2.02 -18.88 25.66
C THR A 22 1.87 -19.02 24.14
N ILE A 23 1.20 -18.06 23.49
CA ILE A 23 1.10 -18.02 22.03
C ILE A 23 2.49 -17.81 21.43
N GLY A 24 3.26 -16.86 21.95
CA GLY A 24 4.65 -16.63 21.57
C GLY A 24 5.48 -17.89 21.69
N SER A 25 5.43 -18.61 22.81
CA SER A 25 6.20 -19.85 23.01
C SER A 25 5.76 -21.01 22.12
N ALA A 26 4.45 -21.14 21.83
CA ALA A 26 3.95 -22.13 20.87
C ALA A 26 4.45 -21.81 19.45
N VAL A 27 4.53 -20.52 19.15
CA VAL A 27 4.86 -20.02 17.83
C VAL A 27 6.37 -19.99 17.56
N MET A 28 7.17 -19.65 18.57
CA MET A 28 8.64 -19.68 18.51
C MET A 28 9.17 -21.11 18.24
N LYS A 29 8.38 -22.16 18.47
CA LYS A 29 8.72 -23.55 18.09
C LYS A 29 8.69 -23.79 16.58
N PHE A 30 8.01 -22.95 15.81
CA PHE A 30 7.99 -23.01 14.35
C PHE A 30 9.10 -22.17 13.71
N LEU A 31 9.95 -21.51 14.51
CA LEU A 31 11.08 -20.76 14.00
C LEU A 31 12.29 -21.68 13.80
N PRO A 32 12.93 -21.68 12.62
CA PRO A 32 14.18 -22.41 12.40
C PRO A 32 15.37 -21.74 13.12
N PRO A 33 16.49 -22.45 13.33
CA PRO A 33 17.70 -21.85 13.90
C PRO A 33 18.35 -20.84 12.93
N ARG A 34 18.39 -19.57 13.34
CA ARG A 34 19.21 -18.41 12.91
C ARG A 34 19.79 -18.40 11.48
N ASP A 35 19.15 -17.64 10.59
CA ASP A 35 19.67 -17.12 9.30
C ASP A 35 18.85 -15.87 8.88
N ASP A 36 19.27 -15.05 7.90
CA ASP A 36 18.53 -13.83 7.47
C ASP A 36 17.10 -14.09 6.96
N ASP A 37 16.82 -15.33 6.51
CA ASP A 37 15.47 -15.85 6.24
C ASP A 37 14.54 -15.80 7.49
N GLU A 38 15.12 -15.76 8.69
CA GLU A 38 14.46 -15.69 9.99
C GLU A 38 13.63 -14.42 10.12
N ILE A 39 14.05 -13.26 9.59
CA ILE A 39 13.30 -12.01 9.78
C ILE A 39 11.96 -12.05 9.03
N MET A 40 11.96 -12.49 7.77
CA MET A 40 10.71 -12.62 7.01
C MET A 40 9.81 -13.73 7.57
N ARG A 41 10.38 -14.88 7.93
CA ARG A 41 9.62 -15.96 8.56
C ARG A 41 9.02 -15.51 9.89
N LEU A 42 9.81 -14.81 10.71
CA LEU A 42 9.38 -14.24 11.98
C LEU A 42 8.25 -13.22 11.78
N HIS A 43 8.34 -12.35 10.78
CA HIS A 43 7.27 -11.41 10.44
C HIS A 43 5.99 -12.14 10.01
N HIS A 44 6.11 -13.18 9.19
CA HIS A 44 4.96 -13.96 8.72
C HIS A 44 4.24 -14.65 9.89
N VAL A 45 5.05 -15.24 10.76
CA VAL A 45 4.60 -15.95 11.94
C VAL A 45 4.03 -14.99 12.99
N ALA A 46 4.64 -13.82 13.18
CA ALA A 46 4.12 -12.75 14.04
C ALA A 46 2.77 -12.23 13.53
N ALA A 47 2.62 -11.99 12.23
CA ALA A 47 1.36 -11.55 11.62
C ALA A 47 0.25 -12.61 11.79
N LEU A 48 0.61 -13.89 11.77
CA LEU A 48 -0.33 -14.98 12.07
C LEU A 48 -0.72 -14.98 13.56
N VAL A 49 0.23 -14.75 14.47
CA VAL A 49 -0.02 -14.62 15.92
C VAL A 49 -0.91 -13.44 16.27
N GLU A 50 -0.69 -12.28 15.65
CA GLU A 50 -1.55 -11.11 15.84
C GLU A 50 -3.02 -11.43 15.53
N GLY A 51 -3.26 -12.31 14.55
CA GLY A 51 -4.59 -12.83 14.23
C GLY A 51 -5.27 -13.60 15.37
N PHE A 52 -4.51 -14.11 16.35
CA PHE A 52 -5.01 -14.80 17.54
C PHE A 52 -5.11 -13.90 18.78
N ILE A 53 -4.60 -12.67 18.72
CA ILE A 53 -4.71 -11.70 19.81
C ILE A 53 -6.11 -11.05 19.77
N PRO A 54 -6.82 -10.93 20.90
CA PRO A 54 -8.10 -10.22 20.94
C PRO A 54 -7.95 -8.76 20.49
N LYS A 55 -8.79 -8.31 19.56
CA LYS A 55 -8.78 -6.90 19.14
C LYS A 55 -9.48 -6.02 20.19
N ALA A 56 -9.07 -4.77 20.33
CA ALA A 56 -9.58 -3.85 21.36
C ALA A 56 -11.12 -3.62 21.33
N ARG A 57 -11.79 -3.98 20.24
CA ARG A 57 -13.25 -3.86 20.04
C ARG A 57 -13.99 -5.21 20.15
N GLU A 58 -13.29 -6.31 20.38
CA GLU A 58 -13.89 -7.63 20.54
C GLU A 58 -14.44 -7.79 21.98
N PRO A 59 -15.53 -8.57 22.16
CA PRO A 59 -16.11 -8.81 23.47
C PRO A 59 -15.08 -9.40 24.45
N HIS A 60 -15.24 -9.09 25.74
CA HIS A 60 -14.36 -9.58 26.79
C HIS A 60 -14.40 -11.11 26.88
N GLY A 61 -13.44 -11.77 26.22
CA GLY A 61 -13.27 -13.22 26.20
C GLY A 61 -12.17 -13.63 25.23
N LEU A 62 -11.47 -14.71 25.55
CA LEU A 62 -10.53 -15.32 24.61
C LEU A 62 -11.31 -15.82 23.38
N PRO A 63 -10.94 -15.40 22.16
CA PRO A 63 -11.50 -15.96 20.94
C PRO A 63 -11.37 -17.49 20.96
N GLU A 64 -12.38 -18.20 20.44
CA GLU A 64 -12.39 -19.67 20.40
C GLU A 64 -11.16 -20.24 19.69
N ARG A 65 -10.69 -19.54 18.63
CA ARG A 65 -9.41 -19.77 17.95
C ARG A 65 -8.21 -19.78 18.90
N THR A 66 -8.19 -18.88 19.88
CA THR A 66 -7.11 -18.74 20.85
C THR A 66 -7.25 -19.78 21.97
N ARG A 67 -8.48 -20.12 22.37
CA ARG A 67 -8.74 -21.22 23.31
C ARG A 67 -8.31 -22.58 22.75
N ALA A 68 -8.49 -22.82 21.46
CA ALA A 68 -8.06 -24.05 20.80
C ALA A 68 -6.52 -24.24 20.84
N LEU A 69 -5.75 -23.15 20.94
CA LEU A 69 -4.29 -23.20 21.09
C LEU A 69 -3.84 -23.40 22.54
N LEU A 70 -4.73 -23.17 23.50
CA LEU A 70 -4.47 -23.19 24.94
C LEU A 70 -4.86 -24.52 25.60
N THR A 71 -5.11 -25.59 24.83
CA THR A 71 -5.45 -26.90 25.40
C THR A 71 -4.30 -27.43 26.27
N ASP A 72 -4.56 -27.40 27.59
CA ASP A 72 -3.88 -27.95 28.78
C ASP A 72 -2.35 -28.01 28.80
N VAL A 73 -1.77 -26.97 29.41
CA VAL A 73 -0.38 -26.94 29.88
C VAL A 73 -0.22 -27.59 31.28
N ASP A 74 -1.32 -27.94 31.97
CA ASP A 74 -1.31 -28.22 33.42
C ASP A 74 -1.69 -29.66 33.87
N GLU A 75 -1.92 -30.63 32.98
CA GLU A 75 -2.16 -32.03 33.38
C GLU A 75 -0.90 -32.92 33.19
N PRO A 76 -0.36 -33.54 34.25
CA PRO A 76 0.78 -34.44 34.15
C PRO A 76 0.35 -35.77 33.51
N PHE A 77 0.61 -35.88 32.21
CA PHE A 77 0.87 -37.10 31.43
C PHE A 77 0.37 -38.42 32.04
N ASN A 78 -0.91 -38.74 31.81
CA ASN A 78 -1.38 -40.12 31.82
C ASN A 78 -2.58 -40.30 30.88
N GLY A 79 -2.34 -40.94 29.73
CA GLY A 79 -3.36 -41.75 29.06
C GLY A 79 -3.95 -41.29 27.73
N LEU A 80 -3.66 -40.08 27.24
CA LEU A 80 -4.00 -39.66 25.87
C LEU A 80 -2.72 -39.21 25.14
N MET A 81 -2.57 -39.69 23.91
CA MET A 81 -1.44 -39.47 23.00
C MET A 81 -0.89 -38.04 23.11
N LYS A 82 0.44 -37.91 23.28
CA LYS A 82 1.23 -36.65 23.22
C LYS A 82 0.49 -35.59 22.38
N GLY A 83 -0.07 -34.57 23.02
CA GLY A 83 -0.68 -33.43 22.35
C GLY A 83 0.34 -32.78 21.42
N GLN A 84 0.22 -33.08 20.13
CA GLN A 84 1.02 -32.45 19.08
C GLN A 84 0.62 -30.97 19.08
N ALA A 85 1.62 -30.08 19.17
CA ALA A 85 1.39 -28.67 18.92
C ALA A 85 0.74 -28.53 17.52
N PRO A 86 -0.29 -27.67 17.36
CA PRO A 86 -0.98 -27.54 16.09
C PRO A 86 0.00 -27.10 14.99
N SER A 87 -0.03 -27.76 13.83
CA SER A 87 0.89 -27.40 12.73
C SER A 87 0.64 -25.97 12.23
N LEU A 88 1.63 -25.35 11.60
CA LEU A 88 1.48 -23.99 11.06
C LEU A 88 0.30 -23.91 10.06
N ARG A 89 0.10 -24.97 9.28
CA ARG A 89 -1.06 -25.18 8.43
C ARG A 89 -2.38 -25.06 9.19
N GLN A 90 -2.52 -25.76 10.31
CA GLN A 90 -3.72 -25.71 11.15
C GLN A 90 -3.95 -24.32 11.75
N LEU A 91 -2.87 -23.65 12.20
CA LEU A 91 -2.95 -22.29 12.71
C LEU A 91 -3.41 -21.30 11.64
N ARG A 92 -2.87 -21.41 10.43
CA ARG A 92 -3.24 -20.53 9.32
C ARG A 92 -4.69 -20.74 8.91
N LEU A 93 -5.13 -21.99 8.73
CA LEU A 93 -6.52 -22.31 8.40
C LEU A 93 -7.49 -21.75 9.45
N SER A 94 -7.19 -21.93 10.74
CA SER A 94 -7.98 -21.35 11.84
C SER A 94 -8.04 -19.82 11.77
N SER A 95 -6.93 -19.16 11.44
CA SER A 95 -6.89 -17.69 11.27
C SER A 95 -7.68 -17.21 10.05
N LEU A 96 -7.65 -17.97 8.95
CA LEU A 96 -8.41 -17.66 7.75
C LEU A 96 -9.92 -17.83 7.97
N ASP A 97 -10.33 -18.89 8.68
CA ASP A 97 -11.74 -19.12 9.04
C ASP A 97 -12.29 -18.05 9.97
N ALA A 98 -11.44 -17.54 10.85
CA ALA A 98 -11.76 -16.40 11.70
C ALA A 98 -11.64 -15.02 10.98
N LYS A 99 -11.29 -14.99 9.69
CA LYS A 99 -11.03 -13.77 8.90
C LYS A 99 -10.10 -12.78 9.60
N SER A 100 -9.11 -13.30 10.33
CA SER A 100 -8.15 -12.51 11.11
C SER A 100 -6.78 -12.40 10.47
N HIS A 101 -6.53 -13.16 9.40
CA HIS A 101 -5.29 -13.12 8.64
C HIS A 101 -5.49 -12.48 7.26
N ASP A 102 -4.88 -11.32 7.08
CA ASP A 102 -4.88 -10.49 5.86
C ASP A 102 -3.47 -10.08 5.44
N HIS A 103 -2.44 -10.68 6.06
CA HIS A 103 -1.05 -10.34 5.81
C HIS A 103 -0.69 -10.50 4.34
N VAL A 104 0.00 -9.49 3.81
CA VAL A 104 0.60 -9.47 2.49
C VAL A 104 1.99 -8.85 2.58
N TRP A 105 2.90 -9.34 1.77
CA TRP A 105 4.18 -8.69 1.55
C TRP A 105 4.02 -7.54 0.57
N TYR A 106 4.92 -6.55 0.63
CA TYR A 106 4.91 -5.39 -0.25
C TYR A 106 6.33 -5.04 -0.68
N THR A 107 6.50 -4.65 -1.95
CA THR A 107 7.74 -4.05 -2.45
C THR A 107 7.47 -3.11 -3.62
N ASN A 108 8.32 -2.11 -3.74
CA ASN A 108 8.47 -1.24 -4.91
C ASN A 108 9.90 -1.29 -5.48
N LEU A 109 10.77 -2.17 -4.95
CA LEU A 109 12.16 -2.31 -5.36
C LEU A 109 12.28 -3.44 -6.40
N GLY A 110 13.00 -3.17 -7.49
CA GLY A 110 13.19 -4.15 -8.57
C GLY A 110 11.89 -4.53 -9.29
N VAL A 111 10.86 -3.68 -9.23
CA VAL A 111 9.61 -3.88 -9.95
C VAL A 111 9.67 -3.04 -11.23
N LEU A 112 9.92 -3.70 -12.37
CA LEU A 112 9.89 -3.02 -13.67
C LEU A 112 8.47 -2.52 -13.97
N PRO A 113 8.29 -1.29 -14.48
CA PRO A 113 6.97 -0.74 -14.78
C PRO A 113 6.12 -1.68 -15.62
N CYS A 114 4.84 -1.78 -15.24
CA CYS A 114 3.78 -2.50 -15.96
C CYS A 114 4.06 -3.98 -16.22
N ARG A 115 4.97 -4.60 -15.45
CA ARG A 115 5.32 -6.02 -15.57
C ARG A 115 4.31 -6.95 -14.91
N PHE A 116 3.67 -6.49 -13.83
CA PHE A 116 2.81 -7.33 -12.98
C PHE A 116 1.34 -6.96 -13.06
N SER A 117 0.49 -7.98 -13.08
CA SER A 117 -0.96 -7.91 -12.94
C SER A 117 -1.42 -8.63 -11.68
N VAL A 118 -2.56 -8.22 -11.13
CA VAL A 118 -3.19 -8.96 -10.02
C VAL A 118 -3.54 -10.38 -10.48
N GLY A 119 -3.27 -11.36 -9.62
CA GLY A 119 -3.48 -12.77 -9.92
C GLY A 119 -2.32 -13.46 -10.62
N ASP A 120 -1.29 -12.72 -11.04
CA ASP A 120 -0.07 -13.33 -11.56
C ASP A 120 0.52 -14.25 -10.48
N PHE A 121 0.87 -15.47 -10.86
CA PHE A 121 1.57 -16.40 -10.00
C PHE A 121 2.84 -16.91 -10.66
N GLY A 122 3.84 -17.19 -9.84
CA GLY A 122 5.18 -17.50 -10.31
C GLY A 122 6.14 -17.75 -9.18
N TYR A 123 7.42 -17.65 -9.46
CA TYR A 123 8.47 -17.82 -8.46
C TYR A 123 9.70 -16.98 -8.82
N ILE A 124 10.56 -16.75 -7.82
CA ILE A 124 11.85 -16.10 -8.02
C ILE A 124 12.93 -17.18 -7.83
N PRO A 125 13.73 -17.51 -8.86
CA PRO A 125 14.77 -18.53 -8.76
C PRO A 125 15.78 -18.21 -7.66
N ARG A 126 16.20 -19.23 -6.92
CA ARG A 126 17.20 -19.13 -5.84
C ARG A 126 18.64 -19.12 -6.38
N HIS A 127 18.95 -18.36 -7.44
CA HIS A 127 20.29 -18.34 -8.03
C HIS A 127 21.15 -17.19 -7.47
N LYS A 128 22.34 -17.58 -6.96
CA LYS A 128 23.45 -16.77 -6.42
C LYS A 128 23.30 -16.21 -5.00
N GLY A 129 23.14 -17.09 -4.01
CA GLY A 129 23.67 -16.85 -2.65
C GLY A 129 23.16 -15.62 -1.89
N HIS A 130 22.12 -14.95 -2.38
CA HIS A 130 21.42 -13.92 -1.65
C HIS A 130 20.28 -14.59 -0.91
N ALA A 131 20.27 -14.39 0.42
CA ALA A 131 19.16 -14.74 1.28
C ALA A 131 17.85 -14.20 0.71
N VAL A 132 16.72 -14.71 1.18
CA VAL A 132 15.38 -14.22 0.79
C VAL A 132 15.22 -12.69 0.98
N SER A 133 16.14 -12.04 1.73
CA SER A 133 16.30 -10.58 1.84
C SER A 133 16.72 -9.84 0.55
N GLY A 134 17.03 -10.56 -0.53
CA GLY A 134 17.44 -10.01 -1.84
C GLY A 134 16.61 -10.48 -3.04
N LYS A 135 15.34 -10.89 -2.84
CA LYS A 135 14.43 -11.22 -3.94
C LYS A 135 14.16 -9.97 -4.80
N SER A 136 14.89 -9.83 -5.89
CA SER A 136 14.56 -8.84 -6.92
C SER A 136 13.37 -9.35 -7.72
N PHE A 137 12.29 -8.57 -7.79
CA PHE A 137 11.16 -8.88 -8.67
C PHE A 137 11.55 -8.79 -10.16
N GLU A 138 12.75 -8.31 -10.48
CA GLU A 138 13.34 -8.37 -11.82
C GLU A 138 13.50 -9.83 -12.30
N ASP A 139 13.81 -10.75 -11.37
CA ASP A 139 14.04 -12.17 -11.65
C ASP A 139 12.76 -13.01 -11.53
N PHE A 140 11.59 -12.39 -11.30
CA PHE A 140 10.33 -13.12 -11.20
C PHE A 140 9.98 -13.82 -12.51
N ILE A 141 9.82 -15.14 -12.44
CA ILE A 141 9.35 -15.97 -13.54
C ILE A 141 7.85 -16.16 -13.40
N LEU A 142 7.11 -15.56 -14.33
CA LEU A 142 5.66 -15.73 -14.46
C LEU A 142 5.34 -17.15 -14.93
N LEU A 143 4.47 -17.84 -14.19
CA LEU A 143 3.99 -19.17 -14.56
C LEU A 143 2.57 -19.11 -15.14
N GLY A 144 1.75 -18.16 -14.67
CA GLY A 144 0.39 -17.95 -15.17
C GLY A 144 -0.32 -16.84 -14.41
N ASN A 145 -1.61 -16.69 -14.65
CA ASN A 145 -2.49 -15.76 -13.96
C ASN A 145 -3.79 -16.44 -13.54
N THR A 146 -4.16 -16.32 -12.27
CA THR A 146 -5.32 -17.02 -11.68
C THR A 146 -6.64 -16.71 -12.37
N PHE A 147 -6.79 -15.51 -12.96
CA PHE A 147 -7.99 -15.10 -13.67
C PHE A 147 -7.96 -15.50 -15.15
N ARG A 148 -6.82 -15.34 -15.82
CA ARG A 148 -6.70 -15.64 -17.26
C ARG A 148 -6.75 -17.14 -17.53
N ASP A 149 -6.24 -17.92 -16.59
CA ASP A 149 -6.14 -19.38 -16.69
C ASP A 149 -7.28 -20.10 -15.93
N ASP A 150 -8.28 -19.36 -15.43
CA ASP A 150 -9.47 -19.84 -14.69
C ASP A 150 -9.16 -20.74 -13.47
N PHE A 151 -8.00 -20.55 -12.83
CA PHE A 151 -7.64 -21.25 -11.59
C PHE A 151 -8.48 -20.79 -10.39
N ALA A 152 -8.84 -19.50 -10.34
CA ALA A 152 -9.64 -18.96 -9.25
C ALA A 152 -10.41 -17.69 -9.66
N LYS A 153 -11.50 -17.44 -8.95
CA LYS A 153 -12.34 -16.25 -9.14
C LYS A 153 -12.30 -15.40 -7.87
N PHE A 154 -11.54 -14.30 -7.94
CA PHE A 154 -11.52 -13.29 -6.88
C PHE A 154 -12.23 -12.02 -7.33
N ILE A 155 -12.75 -11.26 -6.38
CA ILE A 155 -13.19 -9.90 -6.62
C ILE A 155 -11.94 -9.01 -6.68
N VAL A 156 -11.73 -8.35 -7.82
CA VAL A 156 -10.64 -7.38 -7.99
C VAL A 156 -11.22 -5.98 -7.86
N GLU A 157 -10.68 -5.22 -6.92
CA GLU A 157 -10.97 -3.80 -6.76
C GLU A 157 -9.94 -2.97 -7.51
N ARG A 158 -10.41 -1.87 -8.10
CA ARG A 158 -9.55 -0.85 -8.68
C ARG A 158 -9.70 0.41 -7.85
N THR A 159 -8.60 0.94 -7.36
CA THR A 159 -8.62 2.18 -6.59
C THR A 159 -7.60 3.15 -7.18
N CYS A 160 -7.92 4.43 -7.03
CA CYS A 160 -6.98 5.50 -7.34
C CYS A 160 -7.08 6.54 -6.24
N HIS A 161 -5.93 7.06 -5.83
CA HIS A 161 -5.84 8.11 -4.82
C HIS A 161 -4.69 9.06 -5.14
N GLY A 162 -4.82 10.30 -4.68
CA GLY A 162 -3.86 11.35 -4.97
C GLY A 162 -3.68 12.26 -3.78
N THR A 163 -2.47 12.83 -3.66
CA THR A 163 -2.21 13.92 -2.73
C THR A 163 -1.54 15.07 -3.46
N GLN A 164 -1.77 16.29 -3.00
CA GLN A 164 -1.09 17.49 -3.47
C GLN A 164 -0.40 18.21 -2.31
N PHE A 165 0.67 18.94 -2.61
CA PHE A 165 1.38 19.77 -1.65
C PHE A 165 2.17 20.88 -2.34
N CYS A 166 2.58 21.90 -1.58
CA CYS A 166 3.42 22.99 -2.04
C CYS A 166 4.64 23.09 -1.11
N TRP A 167 5.85 22.99 -1.67
CA TRP A 167 7.09 23.08 -0.90
C TRP A 167 7.30 24.44 -0.21
N LYS A 168 6.58 25.49 -0.65
CA LYS A 168 6.65 26.83 -0.06
C LYS A 168 5.76 26.99 1.18
N ASP A 169 4.84 26.05 1.42
CA ASP A 169 3.97 26.09 2.58
C ASP A 169 4.74 25.62 3.82
N PHE A 170 4.58 26.33 4.94
CA PHE A 170 5.18 25.96 6.21
C PHE A 170 4.15 26.00 7.35
N PRO A 171 3.86 24.88 8.03
CA PRO A 171 4.40 23.54 7.75
C PRO A 171 3.91 22.99 6.40
N MET A 172 4.76 22.22 5.72
CA MET A 172 4.36 21.53 4.50
C MET A 172 3.29 20.48 4.85
N THR A 173 2.10 20.62 4.27
CA THR A 173 0.99 19.70 4.49
C THR A 173 0.56 19.08 3.18
N ARG A 174 0.37 17.76 3.18
CA ARG A 174 -0.21 17.03 2.05
C ARG A 174 -1.72 17.02 2.18
N GLN A 175 -2.41 17.35 1.10
CA GLN A 175 -3.86 17.37 1.03
C GLN A 175 -4.34 16.30 0.06
N PRO A 176 -5.37 15.52 0.40
CA PRO A 176 -5.95 14.56 -0.53
C PRO A 176 -6.59 15.29 -1.72
N VAL A 177 -6.45 14.71 -2.91
CA VAL A 177 -7.14 15.15 -4.12
C VAL A 177 -7.99 13.99 -4.61
N ASN A 178 -9.24 14.29 -4.95
CA ASN A 178 -10.15 13.30 -5.49
C ASN A 178 -10.23 13.46 -7.01
N PRO A 179 -10.08 12.37 -7.78
CA PRO A 179 -10.30 12.41 -9.21
C PRO A 179 -11.79 12.36 -9.52
N PHE A 180 -12.13 12.69 -10.76
CA PHE A 180 -13.36 12.24 -11.38
C PHE A 180 -13.03 11.44 -12.64
N SER A 181 -13.80 10.39 -12.88
CA SER A 181 -13.55 9.48 -13.99
C SER A 181 -14.07 10.05 -15.31
N LEU A 182 -13.28 9.86 -16.36
CA LEU A 182 -13.63 10.13 -17.75
C LEU A 182 -13.94 8.80 -18.46
N THR A 183 -14.10 8.84 -19.79
CA THR A 183 -14.21 7.61 -20.59
C THR A 183 -12.88 6.85 -20.58
N ASP A 184 -12.93 5.55 -20.87
CA ASP A 184 -11.76 4.70 -21.09
C ASP A 184 -10.79 4.59 -19.88
N ASP A 185 -11.35 4.47 -18.66
CA ASP A 185 -10.60 4.32 -17.40
C ASP A 185 -9.65 5.49 -17.04
N ILE A 186 -9.76 6.62 -17.73
CA ILE A 186 -8.95 7.82 -17.47
C ILE A 186 -9.47 8.54 -16.21
N GLN A 187 -8.56 8.93 -15.33
CA GLN A 187 -8.82 9.73 -14.13
C GLN A 187 -8.34 11.17 -14.33
N CYS A 188 -9.23 12.13 -14.06
CA CYS A 188 -8.95 13.55 -14.13
C CYS A 188 -8.86 14.15 -12.72
N TRP A 189 -7.73 14.79 -12.42
CA TRP A 189 -7.37 15.31 -11.10
C TRP A 189 -7.39 16.85 -11.15
N PRO A 190 -8.39 17.50 -10.53
CA PRO A 190 -8.47 18.95 -10.49
C PRO A 190 -7.53 19.52 -9.41
N ILE A 191 -6.58 20.34 -9.84
CA ILE A 191 -5.53 20.95 -9.01
C ILE A 191 -5.65 22.47 -9.10
N VAL A 192 -5.85 23.13 -7.97
CA VAL A 192 -5.93 24.60 -7.93
C VAL A 192 -4.53 25.16 -7.70
N VAL A 193 -4.02 25.90 -8.68
CA VAL A 193 -2.65 26.47 -8.65
C VAL A 193 -2.70 27.96 -8.36
N PRO A 194 -2.20 28.43 -7.21
CA PRO A 194 -2.04 29.86 -6.94
C PRO A 194 -1.01 30.52 -7.87
N PRO A 195 -1.13 31.83 -8.13
CA PRO A 195 -0.16 32.54 -8.97
C PRO A 195 1.26 32.51 -8.38
N GLY A 196 2.25 32.15 -9.20
CA GLY A 196 3.65 32.05 -8.74
C GLY A 196 3.95 30.83 -7.87
N ALA A 197 2.97 29.92 -7.67
CA ALA A 197 3.13 28.72 -6.86
C ALA A 197 3.44 27.50 -7.72
N GLN A 198 4.12 26.53 -7.11
CA GLN A 198 4.28 25.19 -7.66
C GLN A 198 3.46 24.26 -6.79
N ILE A 199 2.63 23.44 -7.42
CA ILE A 199 1.91 22.36 -6.76
C ILE A 199 2.48 21.04 -7.25
N ASP A 200 2.87 20.22 -6.29
CA ASP A 200 3.39 18.88 -6.46
C ASP A 200 2.27 17.89 -6.13
N CYS A 201 2.18 16.80 -6.89
CA CYS A 201 1.13 15.79 -6.81
C CYS A 201 1.75 14.39 -6.78
N ASP A 202 1.32 13.56 -5.85
CA ASP A 202 1.62 12.12 -5.80
C ASP A 202 0.33 11.36 -6.12
N ILE A 203 0.25 10.73 -7.28
CA ILE A 203 -0.92 10.00 -7.78
C ILE A 203 -0.62 8.51 -7.79
N THR A 204 -1.53 7.70 -7.28
CA THR A 204 -1.42 6.23 -7.27
C THR A 204 -2.66 5.60 -7.86
N HIS A 205 -2.44 4.67 -8.79
CA HIS A 205 -3.46 3.78 -9.35
C HIS A 205 -3.11 2.35 -8.95
N GLU A 206 -4.09 1.56 -8.55
CA GLU A 206 -3.84 0.18 -8.16
C GLU A 206 -5.03 -0.74 -8.39
N GLN A 207 -4.70 -2.01 -8.49
CA GLN A 207 -5.62 -3.11 -8.48
C GLN A 207 -5.26 -4.04 -7.33
N SER A 208 -6.26 -4.57 -6.63
CA SER A 208 -6.05 -5.51 -5.53
C SER A 208 -7.17 -6.55 -5.46
N ILE A 209 -6.85 -7.73 -4.94
CA ILE A 209 -7.86 -8.70 -4.51
C ILE A 209 -8.56 -8.11 -3.28
N ALA A 210 -9.88 -7.95 -3.34
CA ALA A 210 -10.69 -7.34 -2.27
C ALA A 210 -10.59 -8.12 -0.95
N ASN A 211 -10.52 -9.45 -1.04
CA ASN A 211 -10.42 -10.34 0.10
C ASN A 211 -9.17 -11.23 0.03
N THR A 212 -8.08 -10.78 0.64
CA THR A 212 -6.82 -11.54 0.71
C THR A 212 -6.98 -12.91 1.37
N THR A 213 -7.95 -13.08 2.29
CA THR A 213 -8.20 -14.38 2.95
C THR A 213 -8.56 -15.47 1.92
N ASP A 214 -9.29 -15.14 0.85
CA ASP A 214 -9.66 -16.10 -0.17
C ASP A 214 -8.46 -16.48 -1.05
N ALA A 215 -7.57 -15.52 -1.33
CA ALA A 215 -6.30 -15.79 -2.03
C ALA A 215 -5.38 -16.72 -1.20
N TRP A 216 -5.32 -16.52 0.12
CA TRP A 216 -4.60 -17.42 1.03
C TRP A 216 -5.19 -18.83 1.03
N ARG A 217 -6.53 -18.98 1.07
CA ARG A 217 -7.19 -20.29 1.00
C ARG A 217 -6.88 -21.01 -0.31
N PHE A 218 -6.92 -20.29 -1.43
CA PHE A 218 -6.56 -20.83 -2.73
C PHE A 218 -5.14 -21.40 -2.71
N LEU A 219 -4.15 -20.64 -2.21
CA LEU A 219 -2.78 -21.16 -2.10
C LEU A 219 -2.69 -22.39 -1.17
N MET A 220 -3.38 -22.39 -0.03
CA MET A 220 -3.38 -23.54 0.89
C MET A 220 -3.94 -24.83 0.28
N GLN A 221 -4.85 -24.71 -0.70
CA GLN A 221 -5.51 -25.81 -1.38
C GLN A 221 -4.72 -26.26 -2.62
N GLU A 222 -4.32 -25.32 -3.48
CA GLU A 222 -3.84 -25.60 -4.83
C GLU A 222 -2.31 -25.50 -4.99
N SER A 223 -1.57 -24.95 -4.03
CA SER A 223 -0.11 -24.80 -4.17
C SER A 223 0.62 -26.12 -4.44
N ARG A 224 0.18 -27.24 -3.83
CA ARG A 224 0.83 -28.55 -4.04
C ARG A 224 0.62 -29.06 -5.47
N SER A 225 -0.61 -28.99 -5.99
CA SER A 225 -0.96 -29.41 -7.35
C SER A 225 -0.25 -28.55 -8.39
N LEU A 226 -0.37 -27.23 -8.28
CA LEU A 226 0.24 -26.26 -9.18
C LEU A 226 1.78 -26.39 -9.21
N ALA A 227 2.41 -26.46 -8.04
CA ALA A 227 3.86 -26.58 -7.98
C ALA A 227 4.37 -27.90 -8.56
N SER A 228 3.64 -29.01 -8.35
CA SER A 228 3.98 -30.31 -8.92
C SER A 228 3.89 -30.33 -10.43
N GLU A 229 2.86 -29.71 -11.02
CA GLU A 229 2.71 -29.61 -12.48
C GLU A 229 3.84 -28.77 -13.11
N LEU A 230 4.28 -27.73 -12.39
CA LEU A 230 5.25 -26.76 -12.86
C LEU A 230 6.70 -27.10 -12.44
N GLY A 231 6.91 -28.20 -11.71
CA GLY A 231 8.24 -28.69 -11.32
C GLY A 231 8.97 -27.83 -10.29
N ILE A 232 8.23 -27.07 -9.46
CA ILE A 232 8.79 -26.22 -8.40
C ILE A 232 8.37 -26.72 -7.01
N GLN A 233 8.97 -26.16 -5.96
CA GLN A 233 8.50 -26.45 -4.59
C GLN A 233 7.23 -25.64 -4.29
N PRO A 234 6.23 -26.20 -3.57
CA PRO A 234 5.00 -25.49 -3.23
C PRO A 234 5.21 -24.17 -2.48
N HIS A 235 6.22 -24.11 -1.60
CA HIS A 235 6.56 -22.91 -0.84
C HIS A 235 7.34 -21.86 -1.66
N ASP A 236 7.80 -22.17 -2.88
CA ASP A 236 8.42 -21.19 -3.77
C ASP A 236 7.38 -20.39 -4.57
N LEU A 237 6.13 -20.86 -4.62
CA LEU A 237 5.03 -20.21 -5.32
C LEU A 237 4.66 -18.87 -4.67
N ILE A 238 4.65 -17.82 -5.47
CA ILE A 238 4.28 -16.46 -5.13
C ILE A 238 3.02 -16.11 -5.91
N LEU A 239 2.02 -15.55 -5.23
CA LEU A 239 0.80 -15.00 -5.85
C LEU A 239 0.74 -13.49 -5.65
N ILE A 240 0.67 -12.72 -6.73
CA ILE A 240 0.49 -11.27 -6.72
C ILE A 240 -0.97 -10.95 -6.38
N THR A 241 -1.17 -10.28 -5.24
CA THR A 241 -2.50 -9.91 -4.72
C THR A 241 -2.83 -8.44 -4.93
N ARG A 242 -1.81 -7.60 -5.14
CA ARG A 242 -1.95 -6.18 -5.50
C ARG A 242 -0.87 -5.79 -6.48
N ALA A 243 -1.23 -4.97 -7.45
CA ALA A 243 -0.29 -4.32 -8.36
C ALA A 243 -0.71 -2.87 -8.52
N GLY A 244 0.24 -1.95 -8.42
CA GLY A 244 -0.06 -0.53 -8.48
C GLY A 244 1.09 0.28 -9.04
N LEU A 245 0.75 1.50 -9.43
CA LEU A 245 1.62 2.44 -10.11
C LEU A 245 1.49 3.79 -9.42
N SER A 246 2.61 4.29 -8.92
CA SER A 246 2.72 5.58 -8.25
C SER A 246 3.52 6.54 -9.11
N ARG A 247 3.01 7.76 -9.27
CA ARG A 247 3.53 8.78 -10.16
C ARG A 247 3.60 10.12 -9.44
N HIS A 248 4.75 10.76 -9.56
CA HIS A 248 4.93 12.13 -9.12
C HIS A 248 4.73 13.10 -10.31
N ALA A 249 4.00 14.18 -10.12
CA ALA A 249 3.82 15.23 -11.12
C ALA A 249 3.84 16.60 -10.46
N TYR A 250 4.25 17.63 -11.18
CA TYR A 250 4.11 19.01 -10.69
C TYR A 250 3.65 19.95 -11.77
N ILE A 251 3.04 21.05 -11.33
CA ILE A 251 2.69 22.18 -12.17
C ILE A 251 3.04 23.49 -11.47
N HIS A 252 3.67 24.39 -12.22
CA HIS A 252 4.15 25.67 -11.74
C HIS A 252 3.63 26.80 -12.61
N ASP A 253 2.99 27.77 -11.96
CA ASP A 253 2.59 29.03 -12.58
C ASP A 253 3.70 30.07 -12.42
N PHE A 254 4.21 30.60 -13.53
CA PHE A 254 5.15 31.72 -13.58
C PHE A 254 4.47 33.09 -13.73
N ALA A 255 3.13 33.15 -13.73
CA ALA A 255 2.43 34.42 -13.67
C ALA A 255 2.94 35.23 -12.46
N THR A 256 3.21 36.50 -12.71
CA THR A 256 3.78 37.38 -11.70
C THR A 256 2.74 37.60 -10.61
N SER A 257 2.97 37.02 -9.42
CA SER A 257 2.19 37.40 -8.24
C SER A 257 2.56 38.85 -7.91
N VAL A 258 1.64 39.78 -8.21
CA VAL A 258 1.73 41.13 -7.63
C VAL A 258 1.47 40.95 -6.13
N LYS A 259 2.54 40.76 -5.36
CA LYS A 259 2.48 40.83 -3.91
C LYS A 259 2.07 42.25 -3.54
N LEU A 260 0.79 42.46 -3.29
CA LEU A 260 0.34 43.60 -2.49
C LEU A 260 0.93 43.39 -1.10
N GLY A 261 2.11 43.97 -0.88
CA GLY A 261 2.74 43.98 0.44
C GLY A 261 1.78 44.59 1.48
N PRO A 262 1.94 44.26 2.76
CA PRO A 262 1.15 44.89 3.81
C PRO A 262 1.34 46.40 3.69
N SER A 263 0.25 47.18 3.76
CA SER A 263 0.37 48.63 3.89
C SER A 263 1.12 48.94 5.19
N HIS A 264 2.43 49.10 5.08
CA HIS A 264 3.24 49.57 6.19
C HIS A 264 2.78 51.01 6.45
N TRP A 265 2.23 51.21 7.64
CA TRP A 265 1.87 52.48 8.20
C TRP A 265 3.01 53.48 7.99
N HIS A 266 2.74 54.51 7.19
CA HIS A 266 3.67 55.62 6.97
C HIS A 266 3.89 56.36 8.30
N HIS A 267 5.05 56.17 8.92
CA HIS A 267 5.64 57.24 9.71
C HIS A 267 6.19 58.28 8.72
N GLN A 268 5.39 59.33 8.48
CA GLN A 268 5.83 60.50 7.72
C GLN A 268 6.88 61.25 8.56
N LEU A 269 8.13 61.25 8.09
CA LEU A 269 9.09 62.29 8.45
C LEU A 269 8.73 63.56 7.67
N PRO A 270 8.60 64.73 8.32
CA PRO A 270 8.26 65.97 7.63
C PRO A 270 9.49 66.47 6.88
N GLY A 271 9.41 66.60 5.54
CA GLY A 271 10.35 67.46 4.81
C GLY A 271 10.91 66.98 3.48
N VAL A 272 10.41 65.90 2.86
CA VAL A 272 10.89 65.51 1.51
C VAL A 272 9.72 65.46 0.53
N ARG A 273 9.70 66.42 -0.41
CA ARG A 273 8.80 66.40 -1.57
C ARG A 273 9.18 65.20 -2.45
N GLN A 274 8.35 64.16 -2.45
CA GLN A 274 8.46 63.08 -3.43
C GLN A 274 7.86 63.54 -4.78
N PRO A 275 8.45 63.13 -5.92
CA PRO A 275 7.84 63.37 -7.23
C PRO A 275 6.53 62.56 -7.33
N PRO A 276 5.56 62.99 -8.17
CA PRO A 276 4.31 62.28 -8.34
C PRO A 276 4.60 60.90 -8.92
N ARG A 277 4.34 59.85 -8.13
CA ARG A 277 4.36 58.48 -8.64
C ARG A 277 3.20 58.33 -9.62
N PRO A 278 3.42 57.82 -10.84
CA PRO A 278 2.31 57.48 -11.72
C PRO A 278 1.45 56.42 -11.01
N PHE A 279 0.14 56.64 -11.02
CA PHE A 279 -0.85 55.67 -10.57
C PHE A 279 -0.62 54.38 -11.35
N LEU A 280 -0.04 53.37 -10.71
CA LEU A 280 -0.07 52.00 -11.22
C LEU A 280 -1.53 51.56 -11.19
N PRO A 281 -2.12 51.14 -12.32
CA PRO A 281 -3.48 50.61 -12.31
C PRO A 281 -3.53 49.44 -11.32
N HIS A 282 -4.53 49.45 -10.45
CA HIS A 282 -4.88 48.32 -9.58
C HIS A 282 -5.08 47.09 -10.47
N GLN A 283 -4.06 46.26 -10.63
CA GLN A 283 -4.24 44.95 -11.21
C GLN A 283 -5.05 44.13 -10.20
N PRO A 284 -6.12 43.45 -10.65
CA PRO A 284 -6.86 42.56 -9.76
C PRO A 284 -5.89 41.51 -9.19
N PRO A 285 -6.12 41.05 -7.95
CA PRO A 285 -5.34 39.96 -7.38
C PRO A 285 -5.38 38.80 -8.37
N ALA A 286 -4.20 38.31 -8.75
CA ALA A 286 -4.10 37.16 -9.65
C ALA A 286 -4.87 35.99 -9.00
N MET A 287 -5.83 35.43 -9.73
CA MET A 287 -6.69 34.37 -9.24
C MET A 287 -5.98 33.03 -9.36
N ALA A 288 -6.23 32.12 -8.42
CA ALA A 288 -5.77 30.75 -8.56
C ALA A 288 -6.43 30.10 -9.80
N THR A 289 -5.66 29.36 -10.58
CA THR A 289 -6.11 28.75 -11.83
C THR A 289 -6.30 27.25 -11.62
N PRO A 290 -7.47 26.69 -11.95
CA PRO A 290 -7.66 25.25 -11.95
C PRO A 290 -6.92 24.61 -13.12
N MET A 291 -6.10 23.62 -12.83
CA MET A 291 -5.37 22.79 -13.77
C MET A 291 -5.81 21.34 -13.62
N TYR A 292 -5.79 20.58 -14.70
CA TYR A 292 -6.28 19.20 -14.72
C TYR A 292 -5.15 18.27 -15.12
N LEU A 293 -4.79 17.34 -14.23
CA LEU A 293 -3.88 16.25 -14.55
C LEU A 293 -4.71 15.04 -14.99
N HIS A 294 -4.39 14.47 -16.15
CA HIS A 294 -5.03 13.27 -16.67
C HIS A 294 -4.07 12.09 -16.53
N THR A 295 -4.53 11.00 -15.93
CA THR A 295 -3.74 9.77 -15.74
C THR A 295 -4.62 8.54 -15.94
N SER A 296 -4.00 7.40 -16.23
CA SER A 296 -4.65 6.10 -16.27
C SER A 296 -3.75 5.06 -15.61
N PHE A 297 -4.34 3.91 -15.27
CA PHE A 297 -3.60 2.69 -14.92
C PHE A 297 -3.09 1.94 -16.15
N ASP A 298 -3.61 2.27 -17.34
CA ASP A 298 -3.13 1.73 -18.61
C ASP A 298 -1.73 2.26 -18.94
N ASP A 299 -0.78 1.36 -19.15
CA ASP A 299 0.62 1.67 -19.51
C ASP A 299 0.75 2.36 -20.87
N SER A 300 -0.22 2.14 -21.77
CA SER A 300 -0.22 2.78 -23.08
C SER A 300 -0.69 4.24 -23.04
N TYR A 301 -1.27 4.67 -21.91
CA TYR A 301 -1.80 6.02 -21.75
C TYR A 301 -0.72 6.99 -21.29
N GLU A 302 -0.39 7.97 -22.14
CA GLU A 302 0.53 9.05 -21.78
C GLU A 302 -0.17 10.09 -20.88
N PRO A 303 0.25 10.27 -19.61
CA PRO A 303 -0.34 11.24 -18.70
C PRO A 303 0.05 12.68 -19.07
N TYR A 304 -0.87 13.63 -18.89
CA TYR A 304 -0.61 15.03 -19.24
C TYR A 304 -1.42 16.04 -18.42
N TRP A 305 -0.95 17.28 -18.44
CA TRP A 305 -1.63 18.44 -17.86
C TRP A 305 -2.49 19.17 -18.90
N SER A 306 -3.65 19.67 -18.47
CA SER A 306 -4.63 20.36 -19.32
C SER A 306 -5.24 21.56 -18.60
N HIS A 307 -5.64 22.57 -19.38
CA HIS A 307 -6.47 23.69 -18.93
C HIS A 307 -7.96 23.32 -18.86
N GLN A 308 -8.35 22.21 -19.48
CA GLN A 308 -9.73 21.77 -19.61
C GLN A 308 -9.94 20.43 -18.90
N PRO A 309 -11.08 20.25 -18.18
CA PRO A 309 -11.38 19.02 -17.45
C PRO A 309 -11.67 17.82 -18.35
N ARG A 310 -12.01 18.08 -19.62
CA ARG A 310 -12.27 17.07 -20.65
C ARG A 310 -11.47 17.46 -21.88
N TYR A 311 -10.47 16.66 -22.20
CA TYR A 311 -9.90 16.66 -23.53
C TYR A 311 -10.64 15.61 -24.35
N THR A 312 -11.20 16.02 -25.49
CA THR A 312 -11.78 15.08 -26.46
C THR A 312 -10.78 14.94 -27.59
N PRO A 313 -9.94 13.89 -27.63
CA PRO A 313 -9.08 13.66 -28.77
C PRO A 313 -9.94 13.46 -30.02
N HIS A 314 -9.81 14.33 -31.02
CA HIS A 314 -10.50 14.16 -32.29
C HIS A 314 -9.96 12.95 -33.09
N GLU A 315 -8.75 12.48 -32.74
CA GLU A 315 -8.08 11.35 -33.38
C GLU A 315 -7.34 10.49 -32.33
N PRO A 316 -7.27 9.14 -32.52
CA PRO A 316 -6.67 8.18 -31.58
C PRO A 316 -5.19 8.40 -31.24
N GLN A 317 -4.50 9.30 -31.94
CA GLN A 317 -3.06 9.62 -31.75
C GLN A 317 -2.81 11.12 -31.58
N SER A 318 -3.86 11.91 -31.34
CA SER A 318 -3.71 13.35 -31.16
C SER A 318 -3.00 13.65 -29.85
N LYS A 319 -1.84 14.32 -29.95
CA LYS A 319 -1.11 14.80 -28.77
C LYS A 319 -1.99 15.78 -27.98
N PRO A 320 -1.93 15.76 -26.64
CA PRO A 320 -2.65 16.72 -25.83
C PRO A 320 -2.23 18.17 -26.19
N PRO A 321 -3.15 19.14 -26.08
CA PRO A 321 -2.85 20.52 -26.42
C PRO A 321 -1.77 21.05 -25.48
N PRO A 322 -0.78 21.81 -25.98
CA PRO A 322 0.23 22.41 -25.13
C PRO A 322 -0.41 23.38 -24.15
N LEU A 323 0.15 23.46 -22.93
CA LEU A 323 -0.24 24.50 -21.98
C LEU A 323 0.04 25.88 -22.57
N SER A 324 -0.81 26.86 -22.26
CA SER A 324 -0.56 28.26 -22.59
C SER A 324 0.77 28.75 -21.99
N GLY A 325 1.32 29.83 -22.55
CA GLY A 325 2.52 30.46 -22.01
C GLY A 325 2.36 30.83 -20.51
N GLY A 326 3.47 30.72 -19.76
CA GLY A 326 3.50 31.02 -18.31
C GLY A 326 3.45 29.79 -17.40
N TRP A 327 3.29 28.59 -17.95
CA TRP A 327 3.23 27.35 -17.18
C TRP A 327 4.46 26.46 -17.42
N ARG A 328 4.95 25.82 -16.37
CA ARG A 328 5.90 24.72 -16.46
C ARG A 328 5.37 23.53 -15.69
N ASN A 329 5.52 22.35 -16.26
CA ASN A 329 5.03 21.14 -15.65
C ASN A 329 6.04 20.02 -15.84
N THR A 330 5.87 18.96 -15.06
CA THR A 330 6.48 17.66 -15.33
C THR A 330 5.48 16.60 -14.92
N VAL A 331 5.50 15.52 -15.67
CA VAL A 331 4.87 14.27 -15.28
C VAL A 331 6.02 13.26 -15.17
N GLY A 332 6.28 12.81 -13.95
CA GLY A 332 7.40 11.95 -13.63
C GLY A 332 7.19 10.53 -14.15
N SER A 333 8.27 9.75 -14.10
CA SER A 333 8.23 8.33 -14.41
C SER A 333 7.46 7.55 -13.35
N ASP A 334 6.92 6.42 -13.77
CA ASP A 334 6.16 5.54 -12.92
C ASP A 334 7.04 4.69 -12.02
N THR A 335 6.65 4.63 -10.75
CA THR A 335 7.18 3.67 -9.79
C THR A 335 6.13 2.59 -9.57
N GLN A 336 6.40 1.37 -10.03
CA GLN A 336 5.49 0.26 -9.79
C GLN A 336 5.75 -0.36 -8.42
N PHE A 337 4.69 -0.91 -7.82
CA PHE A 337 4.76 -1.70 -6.62
C PHE A 337 3.84 -2.91 -6.72
N VAL A 338 4.15 -3.93 -5.94
CA VAL A 338 3.34 -5.15 -5.84
C VAL A 338 3.16 -5.54 -4.39
N SER A 339 2.04 -6.19 -4.11
CA SER A 339 1.88 -7.00 -2.91
C SER A 339 1.65 -8.45 -3.28
N TRP A 340 2.19 -9.35 -2.47
CA TRP A 340 2.10 -10.77 -2.73
C TRP A 340 1.90 -11.59 -1.46
N ILE A 341 1.46 -12.82 -1.66
CA ILE A 341 1.40 -13.84 -0.61
C ILE A 341 2.24 -15.05 -1.05
N GLN A 342 2.79 -15.74 -0.06
CA GLN A 342 3.66 -16.91 -0.25
C GLN A 342 3.56 -17.78 1.00
N LEU A 343 3.43 -19.10 0.82
CA LEU A 343 3.40 -20.05 1.92
C LEU A 343 4.81 -20.35 2.44
N LEU A 344 4.90 -20.69 3.73
CA LEU A 344 6.14 -21.16 4.31
C LEU A 344 6.31 -22.67 4.07
N PRO A 345 7.55 -23.20 4.08
CA PRO A 345 7.77 -24.64 4.07
C PRO A 345 6.96 -25.38 5.13
N GLU A 346 6.84 -24.81 6.33
CA GLU A 346 6.16 -25.39 7.49
C GLU A 346 4.62 -25.42 7.32
N ASP A 347 4.05 -24.71 6.33
CA ASP A 347 2.63 -24.82 5.94
C ASP A 347 2.32 -26.15 5.21
N PHE A 348 3.35 -26.94 4.91
CA PHE A 348 3.27 -28.24 4.23
C PHE A 348 3.66 -29.43 5.12
N ASP A 349 4.01 -29.19 6.38
CA ASP A 349 4.27 -30.22 7.37
C ASP A 349 2.92 -30.67 7.97
N ASP A 350 2.52 -31.91 7.69
CA ASP A 350 1.25 -32.51 8.16
C ASP A 350 1.40 -33.19 9.53
#